data_AF-A0A841E6T9-F1
#
_entry.id   AF-A0A841E6T9-F1
#
_cell.length_a   1.000
_cell.length_b   1.000
_cell.length_c   1.000
_cell.angle_alpha   90.00
_cell.angle_beta   90.00
_cell.angle_gamma   90.00
#
_symmetry.space_group_name_H-M   'P 1'
#
loop_
_entity.id
_entity.type
_entity.pdbx_description
1 polymer ?
#
loop_
_entity_poly.entity_id
_entity_poly.type
_entity_poly.pdbx_seq_one_letter_code
_entity_poly.pdbx_strand_id
1 'polypeptide(L)'
;MVEADGAAGVTHRAVAREAGVPASSAVYHFATLDDLLVAALTSVTDAYVEQLEALADRHSDVRTALAEFVADGAAADRRRALAEYELTLLAVRRPALRPVVRRYLAALTDVAACCVDDPTTVRAAVAAVDGLFLQALLDDRGVSAEEIRAVLACVLGGGDG
;
A
#
# COMPACT_ATOMS: atom_id res chain seq x y z
N MET A 1 10.67 -12.91 -3.78
CA MET A 1 11.86 -12.06 -4.02
C MET A 1 11.97 -10.86 -3.08
N VAL A 2 10.94 -10.02 -2.91
CA VAL A 2 11.02 -8.93 -1.92
C VAL A 2 10.96 -9.49 -0.49
N GLU A 3 10.33 -10.66 -0.29
CA GLU A 3 10.16 -11.33 1.01
C GLU A 3 11.44 -11.79 1.73
N ALA A 4 12.60 -11.85 1.05
CA ALA A 4 13.84 -12.38 1.63
C ALA A 4 14.97 -11.33 1.75
N ASP A 5 15.10 -10.43 0.78
CA ASP A 5 16.21 -9.46 0.70
C ASP A 5 15.71 -7.99 0.69
N GLY A 6 14.40 -7.78 0.85
CA GLY A 6 13.77 -6.47 0.80
C GLY A 6 13.89 -5.77 -0.56
N ALA A 7 13.52 -4.48 -0.62
CA ALA A 7 13.62 -3.66 -1.84
C ALA A 7 15.06 -3.50 -2.37
N ALA A 8 16.06 -3.73 -1.52
CA ALA A 8 17.48 -3.74 -1.89
C ALA A 8 17.90 -5.02 -2.65
N GLY A 9 17.19 -6.14 -2.46
CA GLY A 9 17.44 -7.40 -3.15
C GLY A 9 16.84 -7.53 -4.54
N VAL A 10 16.03 -6.54 -4.96
CA VAL A 10 15.39 -6.56 -6.28
C VAL A 10 16.42 -6.27 -7.36
N THR A 11 16.89 -7.33 -8.00
CA THR A 11 17.74 -7.30 -9.20
C THR A 11 17.07 -8.14 -10.29
N HIS A 12 17.36 -7.88 -11.57
CA HIS A 12 16.88 -8.71 -12.69
C HIS A 12 17.14 -10.21 -12.47
N ARG A 13 18.27 -10.54 -11.83
CA ARG A 13 18.68 -11.91 -11.52
C ARG A 13 17.86 -12.52 -10.39
N ALA A 14 17.49 -11.74 -9.38
CA ALA A 14 16.62 -12.18 -8.30
C ALA A 14 15.17 -12.39 -8.78
N VAL A 15 14.69 -11.54 -9.71
CA VAL A 15 13.36 -11.70 -10.34
C VAL A 15 13.30 -12.95 -11.20
N ALA A 16 14.30 -13.14 -12.07
CA ALA A 16 14.34 -14.28 -12.97
C ALA A 16 14.35 -15.62 -12.20
N ARG A 17 15.11 -15.68 -11.10
CA ARG A 17 15.16 -16.85 -10.21
C ARG A 17 13.81 -17.16 -9.57
N GLU A 18 13.07 -16.14 -9.12
CA GLU A 18 11.75 -16.31 -8.50
C GLU A 18 10.69 -16.73 -9.51
N ALA A 19 10.68 -16.11 -10.70
CA ALA A 19 9.76 -16.46 -11.77
C ALA A 19 10.10 -17.81 -12.46
N GLY A 20 11.18 -18.49 -12.05
CA GLY A 20 11.63 -19.74 -12.66
C GLY A 20 12.06 -19.58 -14.13
N VAL A 21 12.40 -18.36 -14.55
CA VAL A 21 12.77 -18.04 -15.93
C VAL A 21 14.26 -17.74 -16.06
N PRO A 22 14.88 -17.96 -17.23
CA PRO A 22 16.25 -17.53 -17.48
C PRO A 22 16.41 -16.03 -17.22
N ALA A 23 17.56 -15.63 -16.66
CA ALA A 23 17.87 -14.21 -16.44
C ALA A 23 17.80 -13.36 -17.73
N SER A 24 18.06 -13.99 -18.88
CA SER A 24 17.90 -13.39 -20.20
C SER A 24 16.44 -13.07 -20.56
N SER A 25 15.46 -13.79 -20.03
CA SER A 25 14.02 -13.52 -20.26
C SER A 25 13.55 -12.31 -19.47
N ALA A 26 14.04 -12.10 -18.23
CA ALA A 26 13.72 -10.90 -17.46
C ALA A 26 14.28 -9.62 -18.12
N VAL A 27 15.46 -9.71 -18.75
CA VAL A 27 16.06 -8.62 -19.55
C VAL A 27 15.30 -8.41 -20.87
N TYR A 28 14.69 -9.45 -21.44
CA TYR A 28 13.87 -9.32 -22.65
C TYR A 28 12.52 -8.62 -22.38
N HIS A 29 11.94 -8.83 -21.19
CA HIS A 29 10.66 -8.22 -20.80
C HIS A 29 10.80 -6.85 -20.14
N PHE A 30 11.93 -6.55 -19.50
CA PHE A 30 12.18 -5.26 -18.83
C PHE A 30 13.52 -4.68 -19.28
N ALA A 31 13.47 -3.56 -19.99
CA ALA A 31 14.66 -2.90 -20.53
C ALA A 31 15.55 -2.31 -19.42
N THR A 32 14.95 -1.92 -18.30
CA THR A 32 15.64 -1.35 -17.14
C THR A 32 15.15 -1.95 -15.82
N LEU A 33 15.97 -1.78 -14.76
CA LEU A 33 15.57 -2.16 -13.40
C LEU A 33 14.34 -1.36 -12.94
N ASP A 34 14.22 -0.11 -13.39
CA ASP A 34 13.06 0.72 -13.08
C ASP A 34 11.79 0.17 -13.73
N ASP A 35 11.84 -0.33 -14.96
CA ASP A 35 10.68 -0.97 -15.61
C ASP A 35 10.21 -2.20 -14.84
N LEU A 36 11.17 -3.00 -14.35
CA LEU A 36 10.90 -4.18 -13.55
C LEU A 36 10.28 -3.82 -12.18
N LEU A 37 10.84 -2.81 -11.52
CA LEU A 37 10.32 -2.32 -10.23
C LEU A 37 8.94 -1.69 -10.39
N VAL A 38 8.70 -0.96 -11.48
CA VAL A 38 7.39 -0.39 -11.82
C VAL A 38 6.38 -1.52 -12.00
N ALA A 39 6.69 -2.55 -12.80
CA ALA A 39 5.76 -3.65 -13.02
C ALA A 39 5.47 -4.44 -11.74
N ALA A 40 6.49 -4.69 -10.92
CA ALA A 40 6.32 -5.33 -9.62
C ALA A 40 5.44 -4.50 -8.69
N LEU A 41 5.70 -3.19 -8.59
CA LEU A 41 4.91 -2.30 -7.74
C LEU A 41 3.47 -2.16 -8.26
N THR A 42 3.26 -2.07 -9.58
CA THR A 42 1.92 -2.00 -10.18
C THR A 42 1.10 -3.23 -9.81
N SER A 43 1.65 -4.43 -9.99
CA SER A 43 0.99 -5.69 -9.63
C SER A 43 0.55 -5.73 -8.16
N VAL A 44 1.40 -5.23 -7.27
CA VAL A 44 1.10 -5.12 -5.84
C VAL A 44 0.01 -4.08 -5.58
N THR A 45 0.14 -2.88 -6.15
CA THR A 45 -0.81 -1.79 -5.90
C THR A 45 -2.17 -2.01 -6.55
N ASP A 46 -2.26 -2.75 -7.66
CA ASP A 46 -3.53 -3.01 -8.34
C ASP A 46 -4.48 -3.79 -7.42
N ALA A 47 -3.98 -4.79 -6.68
CA ALA A 47 -4.79 -5.52 -5.72
C ALA A 47 -5.31 -4.64 -4.57
N TYR A 48 -4.53 -3.65 -4.12
CA TYR A 48 -4.97 -2.69 -3.11
C TYR A 48 -5.96 -1.68 -3.66
N VAL A 49 -5.72 -1.19 -4.87
CA VAL A 49 -6.61 -0.23 -5.56
C VAL A 49 -7.97 -0.87 -5.82
N GLU A 50 -8.02 -2.11 -6.32
CA GLU A 50 -9.28 -2.84 -6.53
C GLU A 50 -10.07 -3.01 -5.22
N GLN A 51 -9.39 -3.29 -4.11
CA GLN A 51 -10.03 -3.37 -2.80
C GLN A 51 -10.60 -2.01 -2.36
N LEU A 52 -9.82 -0.93 -2.49
CA LEU A 52 -10.24 0.42 -2.14
C LEU A 52 -11.41 0.91 -3.00
N GLU A 53 -11.36 0.70 -4.31
CA GLU A 53 -12.47 1.02 -5.24
C GLU A 53 -13.75 0.28 -4.83
N ALA A 54 -13.65 -1.02 -4.51
CA ALA A 54 -14.78 -1.79 -4.02
C ALA A 54 -15.31 -1.32 -2.65
N LEU A 55 -14.49 -0.67 -1.82
CA LEU A 55 -14.93 -0.06 -0.57
C LEU A 55 -15.73 1.23 -0.83
N ALA A 56 -15.28 2.07 -1.77
CA ALA A 56 -15.96 3.31 -2.14
C ALA A 56 -17.40 3.04 -2.65
N ASP A 57 -17.59 1.99 -3.44
CA ASP A 57 -18.88 1.64 -4.03
C ASP A 57 -19.94 1.15 -3.02
N ARG A 58 -19.52 0.69 -1.83
CA ARG A 58 -20.41 -0.02 -0.90
C ARG A 58 -21.18 0.90 0.06
N HIS A 59 -20.95 2.21 0.06
CA HIS A 59 -21.55 3.17 1.02
C HIS A 59 -21.55 2.64 2.47
N SER A 60 -20.52 1.87 2.84
CA SER A 60 -20.36 1.30 4.18
C SER A 60 -19.72 2.31 5.13
N ASP A 61 -19.66 1.98 6.43
CA ASP A 61 -18.90 2.79 7.38
C ASP A 61 -17.41 2.76 7.00
N VAL A 62 -16.97 3.80 6.28
CA VAL A 62 -15.60 3.94 5.72
C VAL A 62 -14.53 3.76 6.79
N ARG A 63 -14.79 4.17 8.04
CA ARG A 63 -13.87 3.99 9.16
C ARG A 63 -13.62 2.52 9.45
N THR A 64 -14.69 1.72 9.49
CA THR A 64 -14.59 0.27 9.71
C THR A 64 -13.93 -0.41 8.52
N ALA A 65 -14.35 -0.04 7.30
CA ALA A 65 -13.79 -0.58 6.06
C ALA A 65 -12.28 -0.33 5.91
N LEU A 66 -11.82 0.91 6.15
CA LEU A 66 -10.40 1.24 6.12
C LEU A 66 -9.62 0.56 7.25
N ALA A 67 -10.24 0.39 8.41
CA ALA A 67 -9.60 -0.30 9.52
C ALA A 67 -9.38 -1.79 9.26
N GLU A 68 -10.37 -2.46 8.68
CA GLU A 68 -10.26 -3.84 8.21
C GLU A 68 -9.22 -3.96 7.11
N PHE A 69 -9.24 -3.06 6.12
CA PHE A 69 -8.24 -3.02 5.04
C PHE A 69 -6.80 -2.95 5.57
N VAL A 70 -6.52 -2.06 6.54
CA VAL A 70 -5.18 -1.93 7.14
C VAL A 70 -4.81 -3.17 7.96
N ALA A 71 -5.73 -3.66 8.79
CA ALA A 71 -5.47 -4.81 9.65
C ALA A 71 -5.20 -6.08 8.83
N ASP A 72 -6.03 -6.36 7.83
CA ASP A 72 -5.94 -7.54 6.97
C ASP A 72 -4.69 -7.48 6.09
N GLY A 73 -4.40 -6.31 5.51
CA GLY A 73 -3.20 -6.10 4.69
C GLY A 73 -1.91 -6.35 5.47
N ALA A 74 -1.86 -6.00 6.75
CA ALA A 74 -0.70 -6.24 7.60
C ALA A 74 -0.61 -7.68 8.14
N ALA A 75 -1.75 -8.37 8.30
CA ALA A 75 -1.84 -9.67 8.96
C ALA A 75 -1.75 -10.88 8.02
N ALA A 76 -2.23 -10.79 6.78
CA ALA A 76 -2.39 -11.95 5.89
C ALA A 76 -1.07 -12.66 5.56
N ASP A 77 -0.03 -11.90 5.22
CA ASP A 77 1.35 -12.38 5.10
C ASP A 77 2.31 -11.23 5.42
N ARG A 78 2.77 -11.17 6.68
CA ARG A 78 3.62 -10.08 7.17
C ARG A 78 4.91 -9.90 6.37
N ARG A 79 5.53 -10.99 5.90
CA ARG A 79 6.78 -10.87 5.12
C ARG A 79 6.51 -10.26 3.77
N ARG A 80 5.41 -10.65 3.12
CA ARG A 80 4.96 -10.07 1.88
C ARG A 80 4.55 -8.60 2.06
N ALA A 81 3.80 -8.27 3.10
CA ALA A 81 3.37 -6.91 3.38
C ALA A 81 4.55 -5.96 3.66
N LEU A 82 5.56 -6.41 4.42
CA LEU A 82 6.82 -5.67 4.60
C LEU A 82 7.51 -5.39 3.27
N ALA A 83 7.61 -6.42 2.44
CA ALA A 83 8.19 -6.34 1.12
C ALA A 83 7.50 -5.29 0.23
N GLU A 84 6.18 -5.36 0.15
CA GLU A 84 5.35 -4.44 -0.63
C GLU A 84 5.48 -3.00 -0.12
N TYR A 85 5.55 -2.83 1.20
CA TYR A 85 5.75 -1.52 1.82
C TYR A 85 7.15 -0.95 1.51
N GLU A 86 8.20 -1.75 1.57
CA GLU A 86 9.56 -1.32 1.19
C GLU A 86 9.63 -0.90 -0.28
N LEU A 87 8.98 -1.64 -1.18
CA LEU A 87 8.90 -1.29 -2.59
C LEU A 87 8.15 0.03 -2.83
N THR A 88 7.11 0.28 -2.05
CA THR A 88 6.38 1.56 -2.04
C THR A 88 7.28 2.71 -1.56
N LEU A 89 7.99 2.53 -0.44
CA LEU A 89 8.93 3.53 0.10
C LEU A 89 10.09 3.83 -0.84
N LEU A 90 10.49 2.87 -1.68
CA LEU A 90 11.55 3.07 -2.66
C LEU A 90 11.25 4.20 -3.65
N ALA A 91 9.97 4.51 -3.89
CA ALA A 91 9.54 5.62 -4.76
C ALA A 91 10.02 7.00 -4.29
N VAL A 92 10.38 7.15 -3.00
CA VAL A 92 11.01 8.36 -2.46
C VAL A 92 12.32 8.65 -3.20
N ARG A 93 13.14 7.61 -3.39
CA ARG A 93 14.47 7.69 -4.03
C ARG A 93 14.46 7.37 -5.52
N ARG A 94 13.42 6.69 -6.03
CA ARG A 94 13.27 6.31 -7.45
C ARG A 94 12.05 6.97 -8.08
N PRO A 95 12.21 8.11 -8.78
CA PRO A 95 11.10 8.86 -9.37
C PRO A 95 10.19 8.07 -10.32
N ALA A 96 10.73 7.06 -11.00
CA ALA A 96 9.97 6.19 -11.92
C ALA A 96 8.80 5.46 -11.24
N LEU A 97 8.88 5.19 -9.93
CA LEU A 97 7.84 4.47 -9.16
C LEU A 97 6.71 5.38 -8.65
N ARG A 98 6.94 6.70 -8.62
CA ARG A 98 5.99 7.66 -8.04
C ARG A 98 4.60 7.65 -8.68
N PRO A 99 4.44 7.49 -10.01
CA PRO A 99 3.11 7.41 -10.61
C PRO A 99 2.26 6.27 -10.05
N VAL A 100 2.87 5.12 -9.77
CA VAL A 100 2.19 3.94 -9.23
C VAL A 100 1.74 4.19 -7.79
N VAL A 101 2.64 4.69 -6.94
CA VAL A 101 2.29 5.06 -5.54
C VAL A 101 1.20 6.15 -5.50
N ARG A 102 1.26 7.13 -6.40
CA ARG A 102 0.24 8.19 -6.49
C ARG A 102 -1.13 7.64 -6.87
N ARG A 103 -1.21 6.63 -7.74
CA ARG A 103 -2.47 5.95 -8.10
C ARG A 103 -3.08 5.27 -6.86
N TYR A 104 -2.26 4.56 -6.08
CA TYR A 104 -2.70 3.97 -4.82
C TYR A 104 -3.21 5.02 -3.82
N LEU A 105 -2.44 6.10 -3.60
CA LEU A 105 -2.85 7.18 -2.68
C LEU A 105 -4.11 7.92 -3.16
N ALA A 106 -4.32 8.03 -4.48
CA ALA A 106 -5.54 8.60 -5.04
C ALA A 106 -6.77 7.73 -4.72
N ALA A 107 -6.69 6.41 -4.92
CA ALA A 107 -7.78 5.50 -4.57
C ALA A 107 -8.13 5.57 -3.07
N LEU A 108 -7.12 5.67 -2.20
CA LEU A 108 -7.33 5.85 -0.76
C LEU A 108 -7.96 7.22 -0.42
N THR A 109 -7.56 8.27 -1.15
CA THR A 109 -8.15 9.61 -1.04
C THR A 109 -9.63 9.58 -1.42
N ASP A 110 -9.98 8.89 -2.50
CA ASP A 110 -11.36 8.79 -2.99
C ASP A 110 -12.26 8.10 -1.95
N VAL A 111 -11.78 7.01 -1.33
CA VAL A 111 -12.49 6.34 -0.24
C VAL A 111 -12.70 7.27 0.97
N ALA A 112 -11.66 8.00 1.39
CA ALA A 112 -11.77 8.92 2.53
C ALA A 112 -12.71 10.10 2.23
N ALA A 113 -12.72 10.59 0.99
CA ALA A 113 -13.59 11.68 0.53
C ALA A 113 -15.08 11.29 0.49
N CYS A 114 -15.42 9.99 0.52
CA CYS A 114 -16.81 9.55 0.63
C CYS A 114 -17.50 9.97 1.95
N CYS A 115 -16.73 10.34 2.99
CA CYS A 115 -17.27 10.69 4.31
C CYS A 115 -17.02 12.13 4.74
N VAL A 116 -16.03 12.82 4.14
CA VAL A 116 -15.64 14.18 4.55
C VAL A 116 -15.23 14.98 3.33
N ASP A 117 -15.78 16.20 3.20
CA ASP A 117 -15.47 17.11 2.09
C ASP A 117 -14.22 17.97 2.32
N ASP A 118 -13.79 18.15 3.59
CA ASP A 118 -12.62 18.94 3.92
C ASP A 118 -11.32 18.25 3.43
N PRO A 119 -10.58 18.86 2.48
CA PRO A 119 -9.37 18.25 1.92
C PRO A 119 -8.27 18.03 2.95
N THR A 120 -8.24 18.82 4.03
CA THR A 120 -7.26 18.66 5.12
C THR A 120 -7.53 17.41 5.91
N THR A 121 -8.80 17.16 6.24
CA THR A 121 -9.26 15.95 6.95
C THR A 121 -9.06 14.71 6.09
N VAL A 122 -9.36 14.76 4.79
CA VAL A 122 -9.07 13.67 3.84
C VAL A 122 -7.57 13.37 3.82
N ARG A 123 -6.72 14.39 3.71
CA ARG A 123 -5.26 14.22 3.75
C ARG A 123 -4.79 13.64 5.08
N ALA A 124 -5.39 14.05 6.19
CA ALA A 124 -5.08 13.52 7.52
C ALA A 124 -5.46 12.04 7.63
N ALA A 125 -6.60 11.63 7.07
CA ALA A 125 -7.03 10.25 7.05
C ALA A 125 -6.08 9.36 6.23
N VAL A 126 -5.69 9.79 5.03
CA VAL A 126 -4.68 9.10 4.19
C VAL A 126 -3.36 8.95 4.96
N ALA A 127 -2.88 10.02 5.60
CA ALA A 127 -1.65 9.97 6.40
C ALA A 127 -1.77 9.05 7.63
N ALA A 128 -2.94 9.01 8.27
CA ALA A 128 -3.21 8.12 9.38
C ALA A 128 -3.22 6.65 8.95
N VAL A 129 -3.85 6.33 7.82
CA VAL A 129 -3.85 4.98 7.23
C VAL A 129 -2.42 4.50 6.94
N ASP A 130 -1.62 5.31 6.24
CA ASP A 130 -0.22 4.96 5.93
C ASP A 130 0.62 4.76 7.21
N GLY A 131 0.41 5.62 8.22
CA GLY A 131 1.11 5.54 9.50
C GLY A 131 0.70 4.32 10.33
N LEU A 132 -0.60 3.99 10.36
CA LEU A 132 -1.13 2.83 11.07
C LEU A 132 -0.70 1.53 10.42
N PHE A 133 -0.62 1.49 9.08
CA PHE A 133 -0.08 0.34 8.36
C PHE A 133 1.39 0.10 8.72
N LEU A 134 2.22 1.16 8.73
CA LEU A 134 3.61 1.06 9.20
C LEU A 134 3.69 0.58 10.65
N GLN A 135 2.87 1.11 11.55
CA GLN A 135 2.84 0.67 12.95
C GLN A 135 2.44 -0.80 13.08
N ALA A 136 1.44 -1.26 12.31
CA ALA A 136 1.03 -2.65 12.27
C ALA A 136 2.15 -3.58 11.76
N LEU A 137 2.95 -3.13 10.78
CA LEU A 137 4.13 -3.85 10.30
C LEU A 137 5.31 -3.86 11.28
N LEU A 138 5.34 -2.94 12.26
CA LEU A 138 6.38 -2.86 13.29
C LEU A 138 5.99 -3.58 14.58
N ASP A 139 4.71 -3.66 14.91
CA ASP A 139 4.22 -4.34 16.11
C ASP A 139 4.10 -5.86 15.85
N ASP A 140 4.83 -6.68 16.58
CA ASP A 140 4.77 -8.16 16.48
C ASP A 140 3.39 -8.71 16.87
N ARG A 141 2.62 -7.94 17.65
CA ARG A 141 1.24 -8.24 18.05
C ARG A 141 0.23 -7.85 16.97
N GLY A 142 0.64 -7.03 16.00
CA GLY A 142 -0.23 -6.29 15.09
C GLY A 142 -1.00 -5.16 15.78
N VAL A 143 -1.64 -4.31 14.96
CA VAL A 143 -2.63 -3.34 15.43
C VAL A 143 -4.01 -3.86 15.02
N SER A 144 -4.94 -3.95 15.98
CA SER A 144 -6.28 -4.47 15.69
C SER A 144 -7.11 -3.49 14.85
N ALA A 145 -8.05 -4.02 14.07
CA ALA A 145 -9.01 -3.19 13.33
C ALA A 145 -9.80 -2.25 14.28
N GLU A 146 -10.05 -2.64 15.54
CA GLU A 146 -10.72 -1.77 16.51
C GLU A 146 -9.86 -0.55 16.89
N GLU A 147 -8.56 -0.75 17.15
CA GLU A 147 -7.62 0.32 17.44
C GLU A 147 -7.46 1.27 16.23
N ILE A 148 -7.34 0.71 15.03
CA ILE A 148 -7.25 1.50 13.78
C ILE A 148 -8.53 2.32 13.57
N ARG A 149 -9.70 1.70 13.74
CA ARG A 149 -11.00 2.38 13.60
C ARG A 149 -11.15 3.51 14.61
N ALA A 150 -10.68 3.35 15.85
CA ALA A 150 -10.72 4.40 16.86
C ALA A 150 -9.90 5.62 16.44
N VAL A 151 -8.69 5.41 15.90
CA VAL A 151 -7.85 6.51 15.37
C VAL A 151 -8.53 7.18 14.17
N LEU A 152 -9.05 6.40 13.22
CA LEU A 152 -9.77 6.93 12.06
C LEU A 152 -11.02 7.70 12.46
N ALA A 153 -11.73 7.29 13.53
CA ALA A 153 -12.87 8.02 14.05
C ALA A 153 -12.48 9.40 14.61
N CYS A 154 -11.33 9.52 15.27
CA CYS A 154 -10.81 10.82 15.72
C CYS A 154 -10.44 11.73 14.54
N VAL A 155 -9.80 11.16 13.51
CA VAL A 155 -9.34 11.93 12.34
C VAL A 155 -10.51 12.37 11.47
N LEU A 156 -11.43 11.45 11.13
CA LEU A 156 -12.57 11.72 10.26
C LEU A 156 -13.76 12.37 10.99
N GLY A 157 -13.76 12.39 12.33
CA GLY A 157 -14.81 13.00 13.16
C GLY A 157 -14.47 14.38 13.72
N GLY A 158 -13.27 14.90 13.48
CA GLY A 158 -12.76 16.15 14.08
C GLY A 158 -13.28 17.47 13.50
N GLY A 159 -14.43 17.46 12.81
CA GLY A 159 -14.99 18.63 12.12
C GLY A 159 -15.90 19.54 12.95
N ASP A 160 -16.06 19.29 14.25
CA ASP A 160 -16.81 20.17 15.16
C ASP A 160 -15.84 20.93 16.07
N GLY A 161 -15.31 22.04 15.58
CA GLY A 161 -14.48 23.00 16.31
C GLY A 161 -14.73 24.42 15.84
#